data_AF-A0A8T4EB34-F1
#
_entry.id   AF-A0A8T4EB34-F1
#
_cell.length_a   1.000
_cell.length_b   1.000
_cell.length_c   1.000
_cell.angle_alpha   90.00
_cell.angle_beta   90.00
_cell.angle_gamma   90.00
#
_symmetry.space_group_name_H-M   'P 1'
#
loop_
_entity.id
_entity.type
_entity.pdbx_description
1 polymer ?
#
loop_
_entity_poly.entity_id
_entity_poly.type
_entity_poly.pdbx_seq_one_letter_code
_entity_poly.pdbx_strand_id
1 'polypeptide(L)'
;HEYPSVEYYEIPTIRRLNVIARKFIDGGMKAGIPSTETRGRTITLYIDKEPFKTALSIDNEDTIYLFLVKNNGEILYGTSGPYTKDGENAILEILRTFSG
;
A
#
# COMPACT_ATOMS: atom_id res chain seq x y z
N HIS A 1 1.19 -19.16 6.58
CA HIS A 1 2.01 -18.01 6.17
C HIS A 1 3.37 -18.13 6.85
N GLU A 2 4.45 -18.06 6.08
CA GLU A 2 5.84 -18.19 6.57
C GLU A 2 6.23 -17.06 7.54
N TYR A 3 5.57 -15.90 7.44
CA TYR A 3 5.76 -14.73 8.30
C TYR A 3 4.42 -14.29 8.92
N PRO A 4 3.99 -14.85 10.06
CA PRO A 4 2.66 -14.61 10.62
C PRO A 4 2.45 -13.19 11.19
N SER A 5 3.53 -12.44 11.41
CA SER A 5 3.50 -11.05 11.89
C SER A 5 3.43 -10.01 10.75
N VAL A 6 3.50 -10.47 9.49
CA VAL A 6 3.50 -9.59 8.32
C VAL A 6 2.09 -9.52 7.75
N GLU A 7 1.57 -8.31 7.69
CA GLU A 7 0.32 -7.99 7.00
C GLU A 7 0.61 -7.14 5.77
N TYR A 8 -0.19 -7.30 4.72
CA TYR A 8 -0.09 -6.46 3.53
C TYR A 8 -1.39 -5.67 3.34
N TYR A 9 -1.25 -4.44 2.86
CA TYR A 9 -2.37 -3.55 2.60
C TYR A 9 -2.20 -2.88 1.24
N GLU A 10 -3.31 -2.73 0.52
CA GLU A 10 -3.39 -1.93 -0.69
C GLU A 10 -3.97 -0.56 -0.31
N ILE A 11 -3.26 0.51 -0.69
CA ILE A 11 -3.62 1.87 -0.26
C ILE A 11 -3.92 2.75 -1.48
N PRO A 12 -5.09 2.60 -2.15
CA PRO A 12 -5.50 3.52 -3.20
C PRO A 12 -5.54 4.94 -2.67
N THR A 13 -4.73 5.83 -3.24
CA THR A 13 -4.58 7.21 -2.74
C THR A 13 -5.20 8.18 -3.73
N ILE A 14 -6.34 8.75 -3.35
CA ILE A 14 -7.16 9.63 -4.16
C ILE A 14 -7.11 11.04 -3.56
N ARG A 15 -7.17 12.07 -4.41
CA ARG A 15 -7.31 13.46 -3.94
C ARG A 15 -8.55 13.62 -3.05
N ARG A 16 -8.57 14.66 -2.21
CA ARG A 16 -9.76 14.97 -1.39
C ARG A 16 -11.01 15.11 -2.26
N LEU A 17 -12.08 14.46 -1.84
CA LEU A 17 -13.38 14.47 -2.48
C LEU A 17 -14.49 14.70 -1.45
N ASN A 18 -15.63 15.23 -1.92
CA ASN A 18 -16.81 15.36 -1.08
C ASN A 18 -17.40 13.97 -0.72
N VAL A 19 -18.26 13.93 0.30
CA VAL A 19 -18.81 12.67 0.84
C VAL A 19 -19.58 11.87 -0.21
N ILE A 20 -20.29 12.51 -1.14
CA ILE A 20 -21.08 11.84 -2.18
C ILE A 20 -20.16 11.13 -3.17
N ALA A 21 -19.13 11.83 -3.66
CA ALA A 21 -18.15 11.25 -4.56
C ALA A 21 -17.36 10.10 -3.91
N ARG A 22 -16.98 10.22 -2.63
CA ARG A 22 -16.35 9.11 -1.88
C ARG A 22 -17.24 7.87 -1.85
N LYS A 23 -18.52 8.03 -1.48
CA LYS A 23 -19.48 6.92 -1.44
C LYS A 23 -19.64 6.23 -2.80
N PHE A 24 -19.63 6.99 -3.88
CA PHE A 24 -19.72 6.43 -5.24
C PHE A 24 -18.48 5.59 -5.58
N ILE A 25 -17.28 6.11 -5.31
CA ILE A 25 -16.01 5.40 -5.55
C ILE A 25 -15.91 4.14 -4.67
N ASP A 26 -16.20 4.27 -3.36
CA ASP A 26 -16.20 3.14 -2.42
C ASP A 26 -17.21 2.06 -2.83
N GLY A 27 -18.39 2.48 -3.32
CA GLY A 27 -19.40 1.57 -3.87
C GLY A 27 -18.88 0.82 -5.11
N GLY A 28 -18.23 1.54 -6.03
CA GLY A 28 -17.60 0.96 -7.22
C GLY A 28 -16.51 -0.05 -6.87
N MET A 29 -15.57 0.30 -5.98
CA MET A 29 -14.52 -0.61 -5.52
C MET A 29 -15.10 -1.83 -4.81
N LYS A 30 -16.12 -1.64 -3.97
CA LYS A 30 -16.81 -2.74 -3.28
C LYS A 30 -17.47 -3.73 -4.25
N ALA A 31 -17.97 -3.25 -5.38
CA ALA A 31 -18.55 -4.08 -6.43
C ALA A 31 -17.48 -4.79 -7.26
N GLY A 32 -16.36 -4.12 -7.54
CA GLY A 32 -15.23 -4.67 -8.30
C GLY A 32 -14.35 -5.67 -7.55
N ILE A 33 -14.33 -5.61 -6.21
CA ILE A 33 -13.56 -6.50 -5.34
C ILE A 33 -14.53 -7.44 -4.60
N PRO A 34 -14.89 -8.61 -5.16
CA PRO A 34 -15.88 -9.50 -4.56
C PRO A 34 -15.36 -10.22 -3.30
N SER A 35 -14.05 -10.40 -3.17
CA SER A 35 -13.46 -11.04 -2.00
C SER A 35 -13.56 -10.13 -0.76
N THR A 36 -14.14 -10.64 0.32
CA THR A 36 -14.18 -9.93 1.62
C THR A 36 -12.79 -9.81 2.23
N GLU A 37 -11.93 -10.82 2.03
CA GLU A 37 -10.55 -10.80 2.51
C GLU A 37 -9.74 -9.70 1.83
N THR A 38 -9.83 -9.61 0.50
CA THR A 38 -9.16 -8.55 -0.27
C THR A 38 -9.67 -7.18 0.15
N ARG A 39 -10.99 -7.01 0.34
CA ARG A 39 -11.58 -5.76 0.84
C ARG A 39 -11.10 -5.38 2.24
N GLY A 40 -10.81 -6.34 3.10
CA GLY A 40 -10.26 -6.08 4.44
C GLY A 40 -8.85 -5.50 4.43
N ARG A 41 -8.09 -5.73 3.35
CA ARG A 41 -6.72 -5.25 3.17
C ARG A 41 -6.61 -3.97 2.31
N THR A 42 -7.71 -3.52 1.71
CA THR A 42 -7.73 -2.29 0.90
C THR A 42 -8.21 -1.11 1.72
N ILE A 43 -7.39 -0.06 1.86
CA ILE A 43 -7.73 1.18 2.57
C ILE A 43 -7.59 2.36 1.62
N THR A 44 -8.72 2.91 1.17
CA THR A 44 -8.72 4.08 0.28
C THR A 44 -8.48 5.37 1.06
N LEU A 45 -7.45 6.12 0.68
CA LEU A 45 -7.15 7.43 1.23
C LEU A 45 -7.76 8.53 0.35
N TYR A 46 -8.42 9.49 0.99
CA TYR A 46 -8.94 10.70 0.34
C TYR A 46 -8.25 11.94 0.92
N ILE A 47 -7.03 12.21 0.47
CA ILE A 47 -6.12 13.19 1.09
C ILE A 47 -5.60 14.21 0.09
N ASP A 48 -4.88 15.21 0.58
CA ASP A 48 -3.99 15.99 -0.29
C ASP A 48 -2.76 15.13 -0.60
N LYS A 49 -2.51 14.90 -1.89
CA LYS A 49 -1.50 13.93 -2.34
C LYS A 49 -0.09 14.49 -2.26
N GLU A 50 0.10 15.80 -2.39
CA GLU A 50 1.45 16.37 -2.49
C GLU A 50 2.28 16.13 -1.22
N PRO A 51 1.79 16.45 0.00
CA PRO A 51 2.56 16.17 1.22
C PRO A 51 2.87 14.68 1.40
N PHE A 52 1.92 13.82 1.03
CA PHE A 52 2.07 12.37 1.15
C PHE A 52 3.12 11.83 0.17
N LYS A 53 3.05 12.24 -1.10
CA LYS A 53 4.03 11.89 -2.12
C LYS A 53 5.43 12.38 -1.73
N THR A 54 5.55 13.63 -1.30
CA THR A 54 6.83 14.20 -0.87
C THR A 54 7.43 13.43 0.31
N ALA A 55 6.63 13.07 1.31
CA ALA A 55 7.10 12.31 2.47
C ALA A 55 7.61 10.89 2.11
N LEU A 56 7.10 10.32 1.01
CA LEU A 56 7.45 8.98 0.54
C LEU A 56 8.36 8.97 -0.69
N SER A 57 8.82 10.14 -1.15
CA SER A 57 9.58 10.29 -2.40
C SER A 57 8.90 9.64 -3.61
N ILE A 58 7.58 9.83 -3.73
CA ILE A 58 6.78 9.35 -4.86
C ILE A 58 6.77 10.41 -5.95
N ASP A 59 7.54 10.17 -7.00
CA ASP A 59 7.75 11.13 -8.09
C ASP A 59 6.64 11.13 -9.15
N ASN A 60 5.96 9.99 -9.35
CA ASN A 60 4.87 9.84 -10.32
C ASN A 60 3.81 8.86 -9.83
N GLU A 61 2.69 8.78 -10.56
CA GLU A 61 1.57 7.86 -10.27
C GLU A 61 1.37 6.83 -11.38
N ASP A 62 2.32 6.72 -12.32
CA ASP A 62 2.26 5.81 -13.46
C ASP A 62 2.81 4.42 -13.13
N THR A 63 3.24 4.22 -11.88
CA THR A 63 3.82 2.97 -11.39
C THR A 63 3.28 2.59 -10.01
N ILE A 64 3.59 1.36 -9.60
CA ILE A 64 3.25 0.84 -8.27
C ILE A 64 4.41 1.16 -7.34
N TYR A 65 4.08 1.56 -6.11
CA TYR A 65 5.04 1.72 -5.03
C TYR A 65 4.75 0.70 -3.93
N LEU A 66 5.81 0.11 -3.40
CA LEU A 66 5.75 -0.84 -2.29
C LEU A 66 6.66 -0.35 -1.18
N PHE A 67 6.13 -0.31 0.03
CA PHE A 67 6.88 0.05 1.23
C PHE A 67 6.74 -1.07 2.27
N LEU A 68 7.87 -1.45 2.88
CA LEU A 68 7.88 -2.27 4.08
C LEU A 68 8.01 -1.35 5.28
N VAL A 69 7.02 -1.40 6.17
CA VAL A 69 6.91 -0.50 7.31
C VAL A 69 6.82 -1.28 8.62
N LYS A 70 7.48 -0.78 9.66
CA LYS A 70 7.27 -1.25 11.03
C LYS A 70 5.95 -0.69 11.58
N ASN A 71 5.46 -1.33 12.65
CA ASN A 71 4.26 -0.88 13.37
C ASN A 71 4.35 0.55 13.95
N ASN A 72 5.56 1.06 14.17
CA ASN A 72 5.84 2.42 14.64
C ASN A 72 5.90 3.45 13.50
N GLY A 73 5.70 3.03 12.25
CA GLY A 73 5.74 3.90 11.06
C GLY A 73 7.12 4.08 10.43
N GLU A 74 8.17 3.43 10.95
CA GLU A 74 9.50 3.45 10.32
C GLU A 74 9.47 2.66 9.00
N ILE A 75 9.94 3.28 7.92
CA ILE A 75 10.08 2.63 6.60
C ILE A 75 11.42 1.90 6.55
N LEU A 76 11.36 0.58 6.36
CA LEU A 76 12.56 -0.27 6.24
C LEU A 76 13.01 -0.45 4.80
N TYR A 77 12.07 -0.41 3.87
CA TYR A 77 12.34 -0.60 2.44
C TYR A 77 11.27 0.09 1.61
N GLY A 78 11.67 0.62 0.46
CA GLY A 78 10.79 1.22 -0.53
C GLY A 78 11.26 0.84 -1.93
N THR A 79 10.33 0.47 -2.80
CA THR A 79 10.63 0.19 -4.20
C THR A 79 9.44 0.61 -5.08
N SER A 80 9.69 0.72 -6.38
CA SER A 80 8.67 1.06 -7.37
C SER A 80 8.90 0.32 -8.67
N GLY A 81 7.84 0.09 -9.43
CA GLY A 81 7.92 -0.62 -10.70
C GLY A 81 7.19 -1.95 -10.71
N PRO A 82 7.32 -2.71 -11.81
CA PRO A 82 6.79 -4.06 -11.88
C PRO A 82 7.51 -4.98 -10.90
N TYR A 83 6.92 -6.15 -10.66
CA TYR A 83 7.56 -7.20 -9.88
C TYR A 83 8.96 -7.55 -10.44
N THR A 84 9.94 -7.65 -9.54
CA THR A 84 11.29 -8.12 -9.83
C THR A 84 11.72 -9.12 -8.75
N LYS A 85 12.54 -10.10 -9.15
CA LYS A 85 13.14 -11.05 -8.20
C LYS A 85 14.05 -10.36 -7.19
N ASP A 86 14.75 -9.32 -7.60
CA ASP A 86 15.66 -8.59 -6.71
C ASP A 86 14.87 -7.86 -5.61
N GLY A 87 13.74 -7.24 -5.95
CA GLY A 87 12.86 -6.62 -4.97
C GLY A 87 12.25 -7.62 -3.99
N GLU A 88 11.86 -8.81 -4.47
CA GLU A 88 11.39 -9.91 -3.62
C GLU A 88 12.49 -10.36 -2.64
N ASN A 89 13.70 -10.62 -3.15
CA ASN A 89 14.83 -11.07 -2.33
C ASN A 89 15.17 -10.05 -1.24
N ALA A 90 15.17 -8.76 -1.57
CA ALA A 90 15.43 -7.68 -0.61
C ALA A 90 14.39 -7.68 0.53
N ILE A 91 13.10 -7.84 0.20
CA ILE A 91 12.03 -7.92 1.21
C ILE A 91 12.23 -9.17 2.09
N LEU A 92 12.48 -10.33 1.49
CA LEU A 92 12.65 -11.58 2.24
C LEU A 92 13.86 -11.55 3.19
N GLU A 93 14.97 -10.93 2.77
CA GLU A 93 16.15 -10.75 3.62
C GLU A 93 15.84 -9.88 4.85
N ILE A 94 15.12 -8.78 4.65
CA ILE A 94 14.68 -7.92 5.74
C ILE A 94 13.75 -8.71 6.68
N LEU A 95 12.74 -9.39 6.14
CA LEU A 95 11.79 -10.16 6.96
C LEU A 95 12.48 -11.23 7.80
N ARG A 96 13.48 -11.94 7.26
CA ARG A 96 14.28 -12.92 8.02
C ARG A 96 15.04 -12.29 9.18
N THR A 97 15.56 -11.07 8.99
CA THR A 97 16.27 -10.32 10.04
C THR A 97 15.35 -9.93 11.21
N PHE A 98 14.07 -9.67 10.94
CA PHE A 98 13.08 -9.28 11.96
C PHE A 98 12.23 -10.43 12.49
N SER A 99 12.40 -11.66 11.98
CA SER A 99 11.66 -12.86 12.41
C SER A 99 12.47 -13.80 13.30
N GLY A 100 13.73 -13.47 13.59
CA GLY A 100 14.59 -14.16 14.56
C GLY A 100 14.61 -13.46 15.91
#